data_AF-A0A966S5L0-F1
#
_entry.id   AF-A0A966S5L0-F1
#
_cell.length_a   1.000
_cell.length_b   1.000
_cell.length_c   1.000
_cell.angle_alpha   90.00
_cell.angle_beta   90.00
_cell.angle_gamma   90.00
#
_symmetry.space_group_name_H-M   'P 1'
#
loop_
_entity.id
_entity.type
_entity.pdbx_description
1 polymer ?
#
loop_
_entity_poly.entity_id
_entity_poly.type
_entity_poly.pdbx_seq_one_letter_code
_entity_poly.pdbx_strand_id
1 'polypeptide(L)'
;PHFYVTHVVNTLELGKIRQQLKDYGIDCTINDFILRAVALSLRDHPEVNSGFDSKTQSIIRFHTVDVSVAVSIPEGLITPIVRLADFKGIEELSKEVKFLVKKAKEGTLKPEEYQGGSFTLSNLGMFGIDSFMPIINPPQAAILGVGGSIEGQMKLTLAADHRVVDGADAARFLATLKKFLESPTLLLL
;
A
#
# COMPACT_ATOMS: atom_id res chain seq x y z
N PRO A 1 -16.66 11.85 2.57
CA PRO A 1 -17.55 10.88 1.90
C PRO A 1 -16.74 9.82 1.17
N HIS A 2 -17.00 8.53 1.42
CA HIS A 2 -16.20 7.47 0.81
C HIS A 2 -16.69 7.16 -0.60
N PHE A 3 -15.76 7.08 -1.56
CA PHE A 3 -15.99 6.45 -2.85
C PHE A 3 -14.91 5.42 -3.14
N TYR A 4 -15.19 4.54 -4.09
CA TYR A 4 -14.36 3.38 -4.39
C TYR A 4 -14.09 3.30 -5.88
N VAL A 5 -12.84 3.00 -6.23
CA VAL A 5 -12.43 2.74 -7.60
C VAL A 5 -11.61 1.46 -7.61
N THR A 6 -11.95 0.54 -8.52
CA THR A 6 -11.24 -0.73 -8.65
C THR A 6 -10.55 -0.83 -10.00
N HIS A 7 -9.30 -1.28 -10.00
CA HIS A 7 -8.56 -1.60 -11.21
C HIS A 7 -8.03 -3.05 -11.16
N VAL A 8 -7.99 -3.71 -12.32
CA VAL A 8 -7.43 -5.06 -12.47
C VAL A 8 -6.02 -4.94 -13.06
N VAL A 9 -5.08 -5.64 -12.45
CA VAL A 9 -3.66 -5.66 -12.86
C VAL A 9 -3.22 -7.09 -13.18
N ASN A 10 -2.42 -7.24 -14.24
CA ASN A 10 -1.76 -8.50 -14.57
C ASN A 10 -0.50 -8.67 -13.70
N THR A 11 -0.39 -9.80 -13.00
CA THR A 11 0.69 -10.09 -12.05
C THR A 11 1.66 -11.17 -12.54
N LEU A 12 1.53 -11.64 -13.79
CA LEU A 12 2.37 -12.72 -14.32
C LEU A 12 3.85 -12.31 -14.36
N GLU A 13 4.16 -11.14 -14.91
CA GLU A 13 5.55 -10.63 -14.97
C GLU A 13 6.09 -10.33 -13.56
N LEU A 14 5.24 -9.80 -12.68
CA LEU A 14 5.57 -9.59 -11.27
C LEU A 14 6.00 -10.90 -10.59
N GLY A 15 5.26 -11.98 -10.82
CA GLY A 15 5.60 -13.31 -10.31
C GLY A 15 6.96 -13.81 -10.82
N LYS A 16 7.26 -13.59 -12.10
CA LYS A 16 8.54 -13.97 -12.72
C LYS A 16 9.72 -13.19 -12.12
N ILE A 17 9.63 -11.87 -12.05
CA ILE A 17 10.70 -11.03 -11.47
C ILE A 17 10.92 -11.39 -10.00
N ARG A 18 9.86 -11.59 -9.22
CA ARG A 18 10.00 -12.03 -7.82
C ARG A 18 10.77 -13.35 -7.73
N GLN A 19 10.45 -14.33 -8.58
CA GLN A 19 11.15 -15.61 -8.58
C GLN A 19 12.63 -15.45 -8.94
N GLN A 20 12.95 -14.63 -9.94
CA GLN A 20 14.35 -14.33 -10.29
C GLN A 20 15.10 -13.71 -9.12
N LEU A 21 14.54 -12.68 -8.46
CA LEU A 21 15.17 -12.07 -7.28
C LEU A 21 15.42 -13.10 -6.16
N LYS A 22 14.47 -14.02 -5.95
CA LYS A 22 14.62 -15.11 -4.99
C LYS A 22 15.78 -16.05 -5.36
N ASP A 23 15.95 -16.37 -6.64
CA ASP A 23 17.06 -17.21 -7.13
C ASP A 23 18.43 -16.53 -6.92
N TYR A 24 18.47 -15.19 -6.88
CA TYR A 24 19.64 -14.39 -6.47
C TYR A 24 19.77 -14.18 -4.95
N GLY A 25 18.93 -14.82 -4.13
CA GLY A 25 18.98 -14.76 -2.68
C GLY A 25 18.25 -13.57 -2.04
N ILE A 26 17.48 -12.80 -2.83
CA ILE A 26 16.68 -11.68 -2.33
C ILE A 26 15.27 -12.17 -1.98
N ASP A 27 15.03 -12.38 -0.68
CA ASP A 27 13.73 -12.87 -0.18
C ASP A 27 12.69 -11.75 -0.07
N CYS A 28 11.89 -11.58 -1.12
CA CYS A 28 10.82 -10.58 -1.21
C CYS A 28 9.46 -11.22 -1.55
N THR A 29 8.40 -10.59 -1.08
CA THR A 29 7.00 -10.99 -1.26
C THR A 29 6.33 -10.11 -2.32
N ILE A 30 5.21 -10.57 -2.89
CA ILE A 30 4.39 -9.76 -3.80
C ILE A 30 3.93 -8.46 -3.11
N ASN A 31 3.68 -8.51 -1.79
CA ASN A 31 3.29 -7.35 -1.01
C ASN A 31 4.40 -6.28 -0.95
N ASP A 32 5.67 -6.68 -0.95
CA ASP A 32 6.80 -5.74 -0.94
C ASP A 32 6.91 -4.96 -2.26
N PHE A 33 6.63 -5.62 -3.38
CA PHE A 33 6.52 -4.95 -4.68
C PHE A 33 5.33 -4.00 -4.73
N ILE A 34 4.18 -4.42 -4.19
CA ILE A 34 2.99 -3.55 -4.12
C ILE A 34 3.29 -2.34 -3.24
N LEU A 35 3.92 -2.53 -2.09
CA LEU A 35 4.34 -1.43 -1.22
C LEU A 35 5.26 -0.45 -1.95
N ARG A 36 6.30 -0.94 -2.65
CA ARG A 36 7.19 -0.10 -3.47
C ARG A 36 6.42 0.67 -4.55
N ALA A 37 5.54 -0.02 -5.28
CA ALA A 37 4.75 0.58 -6.34
C ALA A 37 3.77 1.64 -5.81
N VAL A 38 3.15 1.38 -4.66
CA VAL A 38 2.29 2.34 -3.94
C VAL A 38 3.11 3.55 -3.53
N ALA A 39 4.27 3.36 -2.90
CA ALA A 39 5.09 4.46 -2.43
C ALA A 39 5.54 5.40 -3.57
N LEU A 40 6.00 4.83 -4.69
CA LEU A 40 6.36 5.62 -5.88
C LEU A 40 5.13 6.29 -6.51
N SER A 41 3.99 5.60 -6.56
CA SER A 41 2.75 6.20 -7.07
C SER A 41 2.26 7.36 -6.20
N LEU A 42 2.39 7.27 -4.87
CA LEU A 42 2.02 8.35 -3.95
C LEU A 42 2.92 9.58 -4.11
N ARG A 43 4.21 9.36 -4.37
CA ARG A 43 5.16 10.43 -4.68
C ARG A 43 4.76 11.19 -5.96
N ASP A 44 4.33 10.46 -6.98
CA ASP A 44 3.93 11.04 -8.26
C ASP A 44 2.51 11.64 -8.23
N HIS A 45 1.67 11.24 -7.25
CA HIS A 45 0.29 11.69 -7.07
C HIS A 45 0.05 12.20 -5.63
N PRO A 46 0.59 13.37 -5.25
CA PRO A 46 0.51 13.92 -3.90
C PRO A 46 -0.93 14.25 -3.46
N GLU A 47 -1.88 14.36 -4.40
CA GLU A 47 -3.30 14.52 -4.11
C GLU A 47 -3.87 13.33 -3.33
N VAL A 48 -3.41 12.11 -3.64
CA VAL A 48 -3.83 10.88 -2.94
C VAL A 48 -3.07 10.72 -1.62
N ASN A 49 -1.84 11.23 -1.53
CA ASN A 49 -1.04 11.27 -0.30
C ASN A 49 -1.43 12.47 0.59
N SER A 50 -2.70 12.55 0.94
CA SER A 50 -3.30 13.66 1.68
C SER A 50 -4.21 13.15 2.79
N GLY A 51 -4.76 14.05 3.58
CA GLY A 51 -5.68 13.75 4.66
C GLY A 51 -6.76 14.80 4.81
N PHE A 52 -7.71 14.53 5.70
CA PHE A 52 -8.78 15.46 6.06
C PHE A 52 -8.86 15.62 7.57
N ASP A 53 -8.67 16.84 8.06
CA ASP A 53 -8.92 17.17 9.46
C ASP A 53 -10.41 17.50 9.65
N SER A 54 -11.13 16.59 10.31
CA SER A 54 -12.55 16.75 10.59
C SER A 54 -12.85 17.88 11.59
N LYS A 55 -11.89 18.28 12.42
CA LYS A 55 -12.07 19.35 13.41
C LYS A 55 -11.95 20.72 12.76
N THR A 56 -10.93 20.91 11.94
CA THR A 56 -10.66 22.18 11.26
C THR A 56 -11.34 22.28 9.89
N GLN A 57 -11.94 21.19 9.39
CA GLN A 57 -12.53 21.09 8.04
C GLN A 57 -11.52 21.46 6.94
N SER A 58 -10.27 21.02 7.10
CA SER A 58 -9.17 21.38 6.20
C SER A 58 -8.47 20.15 5.62
N ILE A 59 -7.86 20.34 4.45
CA ILE A 59 -7.05 19.31 3.79
C ILE A 59 -5.65 19.30 4.40
N ILE A 60 -5.19 18.11 4.79
CA ILE A 60 -3.81 17.86 5.22
C ILE A 60 -3.01 17.44 4.00
N ARG A 61 -1.85 18.05 3.78
CA ARG A 61 -0.88 17.63 2.76
C ARG A 61 0.30 16.96 3.45
N PHE A 62 0.52 15.68 3.18
CA PHE A 62 1.67 14.96 3.74
C PHE A 62 2.90 15.21 2.86
N HIS A 63 4.01 15.59 3.49
CA HIS A 63 5.28 15.84 2.80
C HIS A 63 6.18 14.60 2.71
N THR A 64 5.82 13.54 3.43
CA THR A 64 6.49 12.24 3.42
C THR A 64 5.53 11.17 2.91
N VAL A 65 6.09 10.11 2.31
CA VAL A 65 5.34 8.92 1.92
C VAL A 65 5.56 7.86 2.99
N ASP A 66 4.71 7.90 4.02
CA ASP A 66 4.75 6.99 5.16
C ASP A 66 3.60 6.00 5.04
N VAL A 67 3.88 4.78 4.58
CA VAL A 67 2.84 3.79 4.25
C VAL A 67 2.59 2.87 5.43
N SER A 68 1.39 2.94 5.98
CA SER A 68 0.86 1.98 6.95
C SER A 68 0.53 0.65 6.26
N VAL A 69 1.05 -0.46 6.76
CA VAL A 69 0.75 -1.80 6.24
C VAL A 69 -0.15 -2.53 7.23
N ALA A 70 -1.34 -2.94 6.81
CA ALA A 70 -2.28 -3.63 7.68
C ALA A 70 -1.81 -5.07 7.97
N VAL A 71 -1.64 -5.39 9.26
CA VAL A 71 -1.16 -6.69 9.73
C VAL A 71 -2.16 -7.27 10.72
N SER A 72 -2.64 -8.48 10.43
CA SER A 72 -3.46 -9.23 11.37
C SER A 72 -2.60 -9.85 12.46
N ILE A 73 -3.02 -9.64 13.71
CA ILE A 73 -2.43 -10.17 14.94
C ILE A 73 -3.54 -10.89 15.75
N PRO A 74 -3.20 -11.75 16.72
CA PRO A 74 -4.22 -12.46 17.51
C PRO A 74 -5.27 -11.55 18.16
N GLU A 75 -4.87 -10.35 18.57
CA GLU A 75 -5.72 -9.34 19.22
C GLU A 75 -6.55 -8.50 18.22
N GLY A 76 -6.37 -8.71 16.91
CA GLY A 76 -7.12 -8.03 15.86
C GLY A 76 -6.24 -7.55 14.69
N LEU A 77 -6.19 -6.23 14.49
CA LEU A 77 -5.48 -5.60 13.37
C LEU A 77 -4.63 -4.45 13.90
N ILE A 78 -3.38 -4.37 13.42
CA ILE A 78 -2.48 -3.25 13.67
C ILE A 78 -1.84 -2.80 12.35
N THR A 79 -1.48 -1.52 12.26
CA THR A 79 -1.00 -0.88 11.03
C THR A 79 0.38 -0.26 11.22
N PRO A 80 1.45 -1.09 11.33
CA PRO A 80 2.80 -0.58 11.35
C PRO A 80 3.12 0.29 10.13
N ILE A 81 3.96 1.29 10.33
CA ILE A 81 4.26 2.33 9.35
C ILE A 81 5.67 2.12 8.80
N VAL A 82 5.77 1.98 7.48
CA VAL A 82 7.02 2.05 6.75
C VAL A 82 7.25 3.50 6.35
N ARG A 83 8.19 4.17 7.03
CA ARG A 83 8.46 5.61 6.83
C ARG A 83 9.31 5.85 5.60
N LEU A 84 9.11 6.97 4.90
CA LEU A 84 9.88 7.36 3.71
C LEU A 84 9.98 6.21 2.68
N ALA A 85 8.87 5.50 2.47
CA ALA A 85 8.84 4.26 1.70
C ALA A 85 9.26 4.45 0.23
N ASP A 86 9.11 5.66 -0.31
CA ASP A 86 9.48 6.02 -1.68
C ASP A 86 11.00 6.09 -1.89
N PHE A 87 11.78 6.29 -0.83
CA PHE A 87 13.24 6.29 -0.87
C PHE A 87 13.86 4.89 -0.74
N LYS A 88 13.08 3.87 -0.40
CA LYS A 88 13.58 2.53 -0.03
C LYS A 88 13.42 1.51 -1.15
N GLY A 89 14.49 0.77 -1.45
CA GLY A 89 14.46 -0.33 -2.42
C GLY A 89 13.63 -1.52 -1.93
N ILE A 90 13.28 -2.44 -2.83
CA ILE A 90 12.42 -3.60 -2.51
C ILE A 90 13.01 -4.48 -1.40
N GLU A 91 14.31 -4.71 -1.41
CA GLU A 91 14.97 -5.52 -0.38
C GLU A 91 14.91 -4.86 1.01
N GLU A 92 15.12 -3.55 1.07
CA GLU A 92 15.04 -2.78 2.31
C GLU A 92 13.61 -2.79 2.85
N LEU A 93 12.62 -2.53 1.98
CA LEU A 93 11.21 -2.60 2.31
C LEU A 93 10.82 -3.98 2.86
N SER A 94 11.25 -5.06 2.19
CA SER A 94 11.00 -6.45 2.64
C SER A 94 11.56 -6.70 4.05
N LYS A 95 12.79 -6.28 4.32
CA LYS A 95 13.42 -6.44 5.64
C LYS A 95 12.67 -5.66 6.72
N GLU A 96 12.32 -4.40 6.44
CA GLU A 96 11.62 -3.53 7.38
C GLU A 96 10.19 -4.02 7.66
N VAL A 97 9.44 -4.40 6.63
CA VAL A 97 8.09 -4.96 6.80
C VAL A 97 8.14 -6.23 7.64
N LYS A 98 9.06 -7.16 7.37
CA LYS A 98 9.21 -8.38 8.18
C LYS A 98 9.55 -8.06 9.63
N PHE A 99 10.43 -7.10 9.86
CA PHE A 99 10.78 -6.63 11.20
C PHE A 99 9.56 -6.06 11.95
N LEU A 100 8.82 -5.16 11.31
CA LEU A 100 7.62 -4.54 11.88
C LEU A 100 6.50 -5.57 12.12
N VAL A 101 6.28 -6.50 11.20
CA VAL A 101 5.32 -7.60 11.34
C VAL A 101 5.69 -8.51 12.52
N LYS A 102 6.99 -8.81 12.71
CA LYS A 102 7.45 -9.59 13.86
C LYS A 102 7.13 -8.87 15.17
N LYS A 103 7.50 -7.58 15.28
CA LYS A 103 7.19 -6.77 16.47
C LYS A 103 5.68 -6.65 16.71
N ALA A 104 4.89 -6.53 15.64
CA ALA A 104 3.44 -6.49 15.72
C ALA A 104 2.88 -7.74 16.39
N LYS A 105 3.30 -8.92 15.92
CA LYS A 105 2.88 -10.22 16.46
C LYS A 105 3.37 -10.46 17.89
N GLU A 106 4.51 -9.89 18.26
CA GLU A 106 5.07 -9.97 19.62
C GLU A 106 4.49 -8.90 20.56
N GLY A 107 3.68 -7.95 20.07
CA GLY A 107 3.15 -6.84 20.86
C GLY A 107 4.22 -5.82 21.29
N THR A 108 5.36 -5.77 20.61
CA THR A 108 6.53 -4.92 20.96
C THR A 108 6.68 -3.69 20.07
N LEU A 109 5.66 -3.37 19.25
CA LEU A 109 5.63 -2.14 18.48
C LEU A 109 5.54 -0.91 19.40
N LYS A 110 6.37 0.09 19.11
CA LYS A 110 6.31 1.38 19.76
C LYS A 110 5.19 2.24 19.16
N PRO A 111 4.57 3.16 19.92
CA PRO A 111 3.53 4.05 19.40
C PRO A 111 3.90 4.77 18.09
N GLU A 112 5.12 5.26 18.00
CA GLU A 112 5.70 5.92 16.81
C GLU A 112 5.80 5.03 15.56
N GLU A 113 5.72 3.70 15.71
CA GLU A 113 5.77 2.73 14.62
C GLU A 113 4.38 2.39 14.06
N TYR A 114 3.27 2.78 14.72
CA TYR A 114 1.90 2.49 14.24
C TYR A 114 0.92 3.66 14.36
N GLN A 115 1.32 4.79 14.95
CA GLN A 115 0.52 6.00 15.00
C GLN A 115 0.98 7.01 13.93
N GLY A 116 0.04 7.41 13.07
CA GLY A 116 0.29 8.31 11.94
C GLY A 116 0.24 7.60 10.61
N GLY A 117 1.22 7.86 9.75
CA GLY A 117 1.23 7.42 8.35
C GLY A 117 0.39 8.33 7.46
N SER A 118 0.73 8.36 6.18
CA SER A 118 0.07 9.18 5.16
C SER A 118 -0.89 8.39 4.28
N PHE A 119 -0.71 7.07 4.19
CA PHE A 119 -1.52 6.17 3.38
C PHE A 119 -1.54 4.76 3.98
N THR A 120 -2.63 4.00 3.78
CA THR A 120 -2.73 2.61 4.25
C THR A 120 -2.80 1.62 3.09
N LEU A 121 -2.03 0.54 3.18
CA LEU A 121 -2.07 -0.64 2.33
C LEU A 121 -2.66 -1.82 3.12
N SER A 122 -3.74 -2.40 2.64
CA SER A 122 -4.39 -3.56 3.24
C SER A 122 -4.49 -4.71 2.24
N ASN A 123 -3.88 -5.85 2.57
CA ASN A 123 -3.82 -7.00 1.68
C ASN A 123 -4.56 -8.18 2.30
N LEU A 124 -5.73 -8.51 1.73
CA LEU A 124 -6.50 -9.69 2.10
C LEU A 124 -6.39 -10.82 1.06
N GLY A 125 -5.61 -10.62 0.00
CA GLY A 125 -5.40 -11.64 -1.02
C GLY A 125 -4.75 -12.92 -0.51
N MET A 126 -3.93 -12.83 0.55
CA MET A 126 -3.38 -14.01 1.21
C MET A 126 -4.43 -14.90 1.91
N PHE A 127 -5.61 -14.35 2.18
CA PHE A 127 -6.75 -15.07 2.76
C PHE A 127 -7.73 -15.56 1.70
N GLY A 128 -7.37 -15.49 0.41
CA GLY A 128 -8.23 -15.92 -0.70
C GLY A 128 -9.37 -14.95 -1.01
N ILE A 129 -9.28 -13.70 -0.58
CA ILE A 129 -10.29 -12.67 -0.87
C ILE A 129 -9.99 -12.01 -2.22
N ASP A 130 -10.91 -12.14 -3.18
CA ASP A 130 -10.74 -11.60 -4.55
C ASP A 130 -10.73 -10.07 -4.61
N SER A 131 -11.57 -9.44 -3.79
CA SER A 131 -11.67 -7.99 -3.66
C SER A 131 -12.48 -7.64 -2.42
N PHE A 132 -12.19 -6.49 -1.81
CA PHE A 132 -12.96 -5.95 -0.70
C PHE A 132 -12.97 -4.42 -0.77
N MET A 133 -13.85 -3.81 0.02
CA MET A 133 -13.97 -2.37 0.15
C MET A 133 -13.29 -1.95 1.46
N PRO A 134 -12.02 -1.49 1.42
CA PRO A 134 -11.31 -1.07 2.63
C PRO A 134 -11.93 0.20 3.22
N ILE A 135 -11.81 0.35 4.54
CA ILE A 135 -12.26 1.56 5.25
C ILE A 135 -11.05 2.47 5.46
N ILE A 136 -11.16 3.74 5.11
CA ILE A 136 -10.06 4.72 5.27
C ILE A 136 -9.70 4.81 6.75
N ASN A 137 -8.39 4.91 7.03
CA ASN A 137 -7.86 5.12 8.37
C ASN A 137 -7.64 6.63 8.62
N PRO A 138 -8.56 7.35 9.31
CA PRO A 138 -8.43 8.79 9.49
C PRO A 138 -7.16 9.14 10.29
N PRO A 139 -6.49 10.25 9.98
CA PRO A 139 -6.94 11.33 9.09
C PRO A 139 -6.54 11.15 7.62
N GLN A 140 -6.03 9.99 7.20
CA GLN A 140 -5.62 9.74 5.81
C GLN A 140 -6.82 9.91 4.86
N ALA A 141 -6.57 10.32 3.62
CA ALA A 141 -7.61 10.52 2.63
C ALA A 141 -7.91 9.26 1.80
N ALA A 142 -7.04 8.25 1.84
CA ALA A 142 -7.19 7.06 1.02
C ALA A 142 -6.55 5.80 1.64
N ILE A 143 -7.05 4.64 1.23
CA ILE A 143 -6.54 3.31 1.57
C ILE A 143 -6.64 2.40 0.34
N LEU A 144 -5.61 1.57 0.11
CA LEU A 144 -5.62 0.56 -0.94
C LEU A 144 -5.94 -0.82 -0.36
N GLY A 145 -6.97 -1.46 -0.90
CA GLY A 145 -7.31 -2.86 -0.69
C GLY A 145 -6.74 -3.72 -1.82
N VAL A 146 -6.00 -4.76 -1.47
CA VAL A 146 -5.39 -5.71 -2.41
C VAL A 146 -6.08 -7.06 -2.26
N GLY A 147 -6.66 -7.54 -3.37
CA GLY A 147 -7.24 -8.87 -3.47
C GLY A 147 -6.23 -9.96 -3.86
N GLY A 148 -6.71 -11.20 -3.92
CA GLY A 148 -5.94 -12.36 -4.36
C GLY A 148 -5.62 -12.29 -5.85
N SER A 149 -4.52 -12.93 -6.24
CA SER A 149 -4.16 -13.09 -7.65
C SER A 149 -4.77 -14.39 -8.19
N ILE A 150 -5.81 -14.29 -9.01
CA ILE A 150 -6.50 -15.42 -9.65
C ILE A 150 -6.14 -15.42 -11.13
N GLU A 151 -5.60 -16.52 -11.64
CA GLU A 151 -5.20 -16.67 -13.06
C GLU A 151 -4.26 -15.54 -13.55
N GLY A 152 -3.41 -15.02 -12.65
CA GLY A 152 -2.49 -13.91 -12.96
C GLY A 152 -3.16 -12.53 -13.00
N GLN A 153 -4.39 -12.40 -12.51
CA GLN A 153 -5.07 -11.12 -12.34
C GLN A 153 -5.32 -10.81 -10.87
N MET A 154 -5.02 -9.58 -10.47
CA MET A 154 -5.23 -9.08 -9.11
C MET A 154 -6.11 -7.82 -9.15
N LYS A 155 -7.08 -7.73 -8.24
CA LYS A 155 -7.92 -6.53 -8.09
C LYS A 155 -7.34 -5.60 -7.03
N LEU A 156 -7.27 -4.33 -7.37
CA LEU A 156 -6.84 -3.23 -6.50
C LEU A 156 -8.02 -2.28 -6.30
N THR A 157 -8.51 -2.16 -5.08
CA THR A 157 -9.63 -1.27 -4.73
C THR A 157 -9.12 -0.12 -3.89
N LEU A 158 -9.13 1.10 -4.44
CA LEU A 158 -8.86 2.31 -3.70
C LEU A 158 -10.16 2.80 -3.07
N ALA A 159 -10.17 2.98 -1.76
CA ALA A 159 -11.19 3.80 -1.09
C ALA A 159 -10.60 5.18 -0.83
N ALA A 160 -11.34 6.24 -1.14
CA ALA A 160 -10.88 7.60 -0.99
C ALA A 160 -11.98 8.55 -0.48
N ASP A 161 -11.58 9.60 0.23
CA ASP A 161 -12.49 10.66 0.68
C ASP A 161 -12.69 11.68 -0.44
N HIS A 162 -13.92 11.73 -0.98
CA HIS A 162 -14.29 12.59 -2.09
C HIS A 162 -14.20 14.11 -1.77
N ARG A 163 -13.99 14.48 -0.50
CA ARG A 163 -13.69 15.87 -0.12
C ARG A 163 -12.26 16.29 -0.46
N VAL A 164 -11.36 15.32 -0.64
CA VAL A 164 -9.93 15.55 -0.80
C VAL A 164 -9.44 15.03 -2.15
N VAL A 165 -9.87 13.83 -2.53
CA VAL A 165 -9.44 13.16 -3.76
C VAL A 165 -10.63 13.07 -4.71
N ASP A 166 -10.46 13.51 -5.95
CA ASP A 166 -11.49 13.34 -6.97
C ASP A 166 -11.35 12.01 -7.75
N GLY A 167 -12.34 11.70 -8.59
CA GLY A 167 -12.32 10.47 -9.38
C GLY A 167 -11.17 10.40 -10.40
N ALA A 168 -10.72 11.55 -10.92
CA ALA A 168 -9.63 11.60 -11.89
C ALA A 168 -8.26 11.40 -11.22
N ASP A 169 -8.04 11.95 -10.03
CA ASP A 169 -6.85 11.71 -9.21
C ASP A 169 -6.75 10.23 -8.83
N ALA A 170 -7.84 9.64 -8.36
CA ALA A 170 -7.91 8.21 -8.04
C ALA A 170 -7.60 7.33 -9.26
N ALA A 171 -8.17 7.65 -10.42
CA ALA A 171 -7.93 6.91 -11.66
C ALA A 171 -6.48 7.03 -12.13
N ARG A 172 -5.90 8.25 -12.09
CA ARG A 172 -4.50 8.49 -12.44
C ARG A 172 -3.53 7.75 -11.53
N PHE A 173 -3.77 7.78 -10.22
CA PHE A 173 -3.00 7.01 -9.24
C PHE A 173 -3.03 5.51 -9.53
N LEU A 174 -4.22 4.93 -9.71
CA LEU A 174 -4.37 3.50 -10.00
C LEU A 174 -3.75 3.10 -11.34
N ALA A 175 -3.78 3.98 -12.35
CA ALA A 175 -3.12 3.75 -13.64
C ALA A 175 -1.59 3.71 -13.50
N THR A 176 -1.00 4.63 -12.74
CA THR A 176 0.44 4.61 -12.42
C THR A 176 0.80 3.34 -11.63
N LEU A 177 0.01 2.97 -10.63
CA LEU A 177 0.22 1.76 -9.85
C LEU A 177 0.15 0.50 -10.72
N LYS A 178 -0.83 0.40 -11.63
CA LYS A 178 -0.94 -0.68 -12.61
C LYS A 178 0.32 -0.78 -13.47
N LYS A 179 0.80 0.35 -14.02
CA LYS A 179 2.02 0.38 -14.84
C LYS A 179 3.22 -0.21 -14.09
N PHE A 180 3.41 0.19 -12.83
CA PHE A 180 4.49 -0.35 -12.00
C PHE A 180 4.38 -1.85 -11.75
N LEU A 181 3.17 -2.35 -11.47
CA LEU A 181 2.94 -3.77 -11.18
C LEU A 181 2.99 -4.67 -12.42
N GLU A 182 2.57 -4.17 -13.57
CA GLU A 182 2.65 -4.87 -14.86
C GLU A 182 4.04 -4.78 -15.50
N SER A 183 4.86 -3.81 -15.07
CA SER A 183 6.25 -3.63 -15.51
C SER A 183 7.19 -3.51 -14.31
N PRO A 184 7.35 -4.58 -13.52
CA PRO A 184 8.09 -4.59 -12.25
C PRO A 184 9.56 -4.18 -12.34
N THR A 185 10.18 -4.26 -13.52
CA THR A 185 11.56 -3.76 -13.74
C THR A 185 11.70 -2.28 -13.43
N LEU A 186 10.62 -1.49 -13.60
CA LEU A 186 10.60 -0.07 -13.26
C LEU A 186 10.73 0.19 -11.75
N LEU A 187 10.45 -0.81 -10.91
CA LEU A 187 10.54 -0.72 -9.45
C LEU A 187 11.97 -0.95 -8.93
N LEU A 188 12.85 -1.47 -9.78
CA LEU A 188 14.25 -1.79 -9.48
C LEU A 188 15.21 -0.64 -9.84
N LEU A 189 14.71 0.39 -10.54
CA LEU A 189 15.40 1.63 -10.85
C LEU A 189 15.29 2.62 -9.68
#